data_AF-A0A2W5N9P8-F1
#
_entry.id   AF-A0A2W5N9P8-F1
#
_cell.length_a   1.000
_cell.length_b   1.000
_cell.length_c   1.000
_cell.angle_alpha   90.00
_cell.angle_beta   90.00
_cell.angle_gamma   90.00
#
_symmetry.space_group_name_H-M   'P 1'
#
loop_
_entity.id
_entity.type
_entity.pdbx_description
1 polymer ?
#
loop_
_entity_poly.entity_id
_entity_poly.type
_entity_poly.pdbx_seq_one_letter_code
_entity_poly.pdbx_strand_id
1 'polypeptide(L)'
;MTSVVYRPIPLAGPPWPAEALPLAGGPLFFATVAEHRAGQPPRLVAASALPASARARLTQPRAPIAGLALDRPRIMAVLNVTPDSFSDGGRFLARADALVQARALVAAGADMLDIGGESTRPGAIPVPAEEEIARVVPVIEALREEGIAAPISVDTRNAATARAAITAGADLFNDVSALEHDPESLALAAGTGVAVCLMHARGDPRTMQEAPRYDDVLSEVHAYLAARVEACVAAGIPRARILVDPGIGFGKSVAHNLALLRGLAAFHDLGCAILLGVSRKRFIGALGHAPNPADRVPGSIAAGLQGLRLGAQMLRVHDVAETRQAVALWTAIEEGDARR
;
A
#
# COMPACT_ATOMS: atom_id res chain seq x y z
N MET A 1 6.99 9.11 25.48
CA MET A 1 7.20 10.44 24.89
C MET A 1 6.03 10.70 23.94
N THR A 2 5.34 11.82 24.06
CA THR A 2 4.27 12.18 23.12
C THR A 2 4.89 12.48 21.75
N SER A 3 4.79 11.54 20.81
CA SER A 3 5.39 11.69 19.49
C SER A 3 4.65 12.79 18.73
N VAL A 4 5.39 13.78 18.25
CA VAL A 4 4.88 14.80 17.34
C VAL A 4 4.80 14.18 15.95
N VAL A 5 3.67 14.36 15.25
CA VAL A 5 3.52 13.94 13.85
C VAL A 5 3.60 15.16 12.95
N TYR A 6 4.47 15.10 11.95
CA TYR A 6 4.66 16.18 10.98
C TYR A 6 3.99 15.84 9.66
N ARG A 7 2.83 16.45 9.40
CA ARG A 7 2.12 16.30 8.12
C ARG A 7 2.50 17.42 7.16
N PRO A 8 3.33 17.18 6.12
CA PRO A 8 3.57 18.18 5.09
C PRO A 8 2.26 18.53 4.38
N ILE A 9 2.13 19.79 3.94
CA ILE A 9 1.04 20.25 3.08
C ILE A 9 1.58 20.29 1.65
N PRO A 10 1.27 19.29 0.80
CA PRO A 10 1.90 19.18 -0.50
C PRO A 10 1.42 20.26 -1.46
N LEU A 11 2.35 20.75 -2.27
CA LEU A 11 2.20 21.70 -3.35
C LEU A 11 2.53 20.94 -4.65
N ALA A 12 1.61 21.08 -5.60
CA ALA A 12 1.61 20.45 -6.90
C ALA A 12 1.75 21.54 -7.97
N GLY A 13 2.58 21.30 -8.99
CA GLY A 13 2.93 22.24 -10.05
C GLY A 13 3.74 23.48 -9.59
N PRO A 14 4.72 23.96 -10.37
CA PRO A 14 5.43 25.21 -10.10
C PRO A 14 4.56 26.46 -10.40
N PRO A 15 4.95 27.67 -9.91
CA PRO A 15 6.11 27.94 -9.06
C PRO A 15 5.88 27.59 -7.58
N TRP A 16 6.95 27.22 -6.89
CA TRP A 16 6.95 26.98 -5.44
C TRP A 16 7.62 28.12 -4.68
N PRO A 17 7.29 28.33 -3.38
CA PRO A 17 8.08 29.20 -2.51
C PRO A 17 9.57 28.81 -2.50
N ALA A 18 10.48 29.78 -2.37
CA ALA A 18 11.92 29.53 -2.42
C ALA A 18 12.42 28.59 -1.30
N GLU A 19 11.70 28.57 -0.18
CA GLU A 19 11.94 27.74 0.99
C GLU A 19 11.25 26.37 0.93
N ALA A 20 10.54 26.05 -0.16
CA ALA A 20 9.85 24.78 -0.30
C ALA A 20 10.84 23.61 -0.40
N LEU A 21 10.51 22.51 0.28
CA LEU A 21 11.30 21.28 0.28
C LEU A 21 10.62 20.21 -0.58
N PRO A 22 11.38 19.34 -1.27
CA PRO A 22 10.78 18.23 -2.01
C PRO A 22 10.13 17.24 -1.04
N LEU A 23 8.99 16.65 -1.43
CA LEU A 23 8.31 15.60 -0.67
C LEU A 23 8.77 14.23 -1.15
N ALA A 24 9.48 13.52 -0.29
CA ALA A 24 9.93 12.14 -0.49
C ALA A 24 10.65 11.89 -1.84
N GLY A 25 11.35 12.92 -2.36
CA GLY A 25 12.04 12.90 -3.65
C GLY A 25 11.15 12.82 -4.90
N GLY A 26 9.83 12.96 -4.76
CA GLY A 26 8.88 12.97 -5.86
C GLY A 26 8.66 14.38 -6.48
N PRO A 27 7.64 14.53 -7.33
CA PRO A 27 7.34 15.80 -8.02
C PRO A 27 6.68 16.86 -7.14
N LEU A 28 6.31 16.51 -5.90
CA LEU A 28 5.61 17.40 -4.98
C LEU A 28 6.57 18.12 -4.05
N PHE A 29 6.18 19.32 -3.62
CA PHE A 29 6.95 20.15 -2.69
C PHE A 29 6.11 20.54 -1.48
N PHE A 30 6.71 21.05 -0.41
CA PHE A 30 5.96 21.64 0.70
C PHE A 30 6.76 22.75 1.37
N ALA A 31 6.10 23.86 1.70
CA ALA A 31 6.67 24.95 2.50
C ALA A 31 6.05 25.01 3.92
N THR A 32 4.89 24.38 4.09
CA THR A 32 4.12 24.37 5.35
C THR A 32 3.90 22.94 5.82
N VAL A 33 3.97 22.76 7.14
CA VAL A 33 3.73 21.48 7.81
C VAL A 33 2.69 21.71 8.90
N ALA A 34 1.73 20.80 9.01
CA ALA A 34 0.87 20.71 10.18
C ALA A 34 1.58 19.85 11.24
N GLU A 35 1.91 20.46 12.37
CA GLU A 35 2.43 19.80 13.56
C GLU A 35 1.26 19.29 14.39
N HIS A 36 1.16 17.97 14.55
CA HIS A 36 0.15 17.31 15.35
C HIS A 36 0.75 16.83 16.66
N ARG A 37 0.16 17.25 17.79
CA ARG A 37 0.54 16.83 19.14
C ARG A 37 -0.71 16.26 19.81
N ALA A 38 -0.55 15.15 20.52
CA ALA A 38 -1.65 14.51 21.23
C ALA A 38 -2.36 15.52 22.17
N GLY A 39 -3.69 15.60 22.07
CA GLY A 39 -4.52 16.48 22.89
C GLY A 39 -4.44 17.98 22.53
N GLN A 40 -3.83 18.36 21.41
CA GLN A 40 -3.72 19.76 20.98
C GLN A 40 -4.23 19.94 19.54
N PRO A 41 -4.80 21.12 19.20
CA PRO A 41 -5.15 21.42 17.82
C PRO A 41 -3.87 21.46 16.94
N PRO A 42 -3.94 21.04 15.67
CA PRO A 42 -2.79 21.09 14.77
C PRO A 42 -2.29 22.52 14.60
N ARG A 43 -0.97 22.71 14.65
CA ARG A 43 -0.33 24.01 14.42
C ARG A 43 0.41 24.00 13.11
N LEU A 44 0.20 25.02 12.27
CA LEU A 44 0.98 25.20 11.06
C LEU A 44 2.35 25.78 11.42
N VAL A 45 3.40 25.17 10.88
CA VAL A 45 4.79 25.61 11.01
C VAL A 45 5.46 25.61 9.64
N ALA A 46 6.45 26.49 9.44
CA ALA A 46 7.25 26.50 8.22
C ALA A 46 8.12 25.23 8.12
N ALA A 47 8.35 24.73 6.91
CA ALA A 47 9.23 23.58 6.66
C ALA A 47 10.67 23.82 7.16
N SER A 48 11.12 25.08 7.16
CA SER A 48 12.41 25.51 7.72
C SER A 48 12.50 25.35 9.24
N ALA A 49 11.37 25.25 9.95
CA ALA A 49 11.31 25.02 11.40
C ALA A 49 11.26 23.53 11.79
N LEU A 50 11.21 22.61 10.81
CA LEU A 50 11.25 21.17 11.09
C LEU A 50 12.54 20.75 11.80
N PRO A 51 12.47 19.87 12.81
CA PRO A 51 13.63 19.16 13.31
C PRO A 51 14.37 18.42 12.18
N ALA A 52 15.69 18.34 12.25
CA ALA A 52 16.51 17.74 11.18
C ALA A 52 16.09 16.29 10.84
N SER A 53 15.72 15.49 11.84
CA SER A 53 15.25 14.11 11.63
C SER A 53 13.90 14.04 10.91
N ALA A 54 12.94 14.90 11.27
CA ALA A 54 11.65 14.99 10.59
C ALA A 54 11.82 15.50 9.15
N ARG A 55 12.66 16.53 8.96
CA ARG A 55 13.01 17.03 7.63
C ARG A 55 13.57 15.90 6.76
N ALA A 56 14.54 15.14 7.26
CA ALA A 56 15.12 14.01 6.52
C ALA A 56 14.06 12.97 6.11
N ARG A 57 13.18 12.54 7.04
CA ARG A 57 12.12 11.57 6.72
C ARG A 57 11.13 12.09 5.67
N LEU A 58 10.80 13.37 5.71
CA LEU A 58 9.86 14.00 4.79
C LEU A 58 10.47 14.29 3.41
N THR A 59 11.77 14.56 3.30
CA THR A 59 12.38 15.01 2.03
C THR A 59 13.18 13.93 1.30
N GLN A 60 13.68 12.91 1.99
CA GLN A 60 14.53 11.90 1.38
C GLN A 60 13.78 11.09 0.30
N PRO A 61 14.36 10.95 -0.92
CA PRO A 61 13.83 10.05 -1.95
C PRO A 61 13.60 8.64 -1.40
N ARG A 62 12.46 8.04 -1.73
CA ARG A 62 12.18 6.66 -1.33
C ARG A 62 13.08 5.70 -2.11
N ALA A 63 13.74 4.81 -1.38
CA ALA A 63 14.59 3.78 -1.97
C ALA A 63 13.76 2.81 -2.83
N PRO A 64 14.38 2.12 -3.81
CA PRO A 64 13.70 1.08 -4.56
C PRO A 64 13.12 -0.01 -3.65
N ILE A 65 11.90 -0.45 -3.95
CA ILE A 65 11.22 -1.55 -3.27
C ILE A 65 11.25 -2.76 -4.18
N ALA A 66 11.79 -3.89 -3.70
CA ALA A 66 11.88 -5.12 -4.51
C ALA A 66 12.53 -4.87 -5.90
N GLY A 67 13.58 -4.03 -5.94
CA GLY A 67 14.26 -3.61 -7.17
C GLY A 67 13.51 -2.56 -8.02
N LEU A 68 12.26 -2.24 -7.69
CA LEU A 68 11.46 -1.24 -8.38
C LEU A 68 11.79 0.17 -7.86
N ALA A 69 12.40 1.00 -8.70
CA ALA A 69 12.66 2.41 -8.38
C ALA A 69 11.36 3.16 -8.06
N LEU A 70 11.35 4.09 -7.11
CA LEU A 70 10.17 4.88 -6.75
C LEU A 70 10.26 6.33 -7.24
N ASP A 71 10.80 6.51 -8.46
CA ASP A 71 10.97 7.79 -9.17
C ASP A 71 9.70 8.29 -9.87
N ARG A 72 8.67 7.44 -9.96
CA ARG A 72 7.31 7.78 -10.36
C ARG A 72 6.30 6.95 -9.56
N PRO A 73 5.01 7.33 -9.55
CA PRO A 73 3.96 6.46 -9.01
C PRO A 73 4.00 5.07 -9.65
N ARG A 74 3.90 4.04 -8.82
CA ARG A 74 3.89 2.63 -9.23
C ARG A 74 2.51 2.02 -9.09
N ILE A 75 2.20 1.07 -9.96
CA ILE A 75 0.93 0.33 -9.95
C ILE A 75 1.19 -1.11 -9.52
N MET A 76 0.68 -1.47 -8.36
CA MET A 76 0.62 -2.85 -7.88
C MET A 76 -0.73 -3.46 -8.25
N ALA A 77 -0.72 -4.48 -9.08
CA ALA A 77 -1.92 -5.12 -9.58
C ALA A 77 -2.34 -6.30 -8.71
N VAL A 78 -3.61 -6.33 -8.31
CA VAL A 78 -4.17 -7.43 -7.51
C VAL A 78 -4.45 -8.64 -8.39
N LEU A 79 -3.85 -9.79 -8.05
CA LEU A 79 -4.11 -11.09 -8.64
C LEU A 79 -4.55 -12.07 -7.54
N ASN A 80 -5.87 -12.24 -7.39
CA ASN A 80 -6.41 -13.20 -6.42
C ASN A 80 -6.45 -14.60 -7.03
N VAL A 81 -5.95 -15.60 -6.31
CA VAL A 81 -5.93 -17.01 -6.70
C VAL A 81 -6.88 -17.79 -5.77
N THR A 82 -8.18 -17.45 -5.81
CA THR A 82 -9.19 -17.98 -4.86
C THR A 82 -10.23 -18.92 -5.51
N PRO A 83 -10.90 -19.81 -4.73
CA PRO A 83 -11.70 -20.95 -5.20
C PRO A 83 -13.07 -20.76 -5.78
N ASP A 84 -13.45 -19.58 -6.23
CA ASP A 84 -14.70 -19.49 -6.99
C ASP A 84 -14.65 -20.34 -8.31
N SER A 85 -13.53 -21.07 -8.55
CA SER A 85 -13.27 -22.04 -9.63
C SER A 85 -12.54 -23.37 -9.24
N PHE A 86 -12.31 -23.73 -7.96
CA PHE A 86 -11.54 -24.96 -7.61
C PHE A 86 -12.42 -26.18 -7.25
N SER A 87 -12.64 -27.09 -8.21
CA SER A 87 -12.86 -28.53 -7.97
C SER A 87 -11.68 -29.31 -8.55
N ASP A 88 -11.49 -30.60 -8.25
CA ASP A 88 -10.22 -31.36 -8.42
C ASP A 88 -9.57 -31.33 -9.82
N GLY A 89 -10.30 -30.99 -10.89
CA GLY A 89 -9.75 -30.73 -12.24
C GLY A 89 -9.44 -29.26 -12.57
N GLY A 90 -9.86 -28.31 -11.74
CA GLY A 90 -9.78 -26.86 -11.91
C GLY A 90 -8.49 -26.21 -11.40
N ARG A 91 -7.62 -26.94 -10.68
CA ARG A 91 -6.34 -26.38 -10.17
C ARG A 91 -5.37 -25.99 -11.28
N PHE A 92 -5.28 -26.80 -12.34
CA PHE A 92 -4.48 -26.49 -13.52
C PHE A 92 -5.11 -25.37 -14.36
N LEU A 93 -6.44 -25.34 -14.47
CA LEU A 93 -7.17 -24.27 -15.14
C LEU A 93 -6.97 -22.93 -14.42
N ALA A 94 -7.10 -22.91 -13.09
CA ALA A 94 -6.86 -21.71 -12.30
C ALA A 94 -5.40 -21.23 -12.33
N ARG A 95 -4.41 -22.14 -12.42
CA ARG A 95 -3.00 -21.76 -12.68
C ARG A 95 -2.87 -21.11 -14.06
N ALA A 96 -3.43 -21.72 -15.11
CA ALA A 96 -3.37 -21.19 -16.46
C ALA A 96 -4.10 -19.84 -16.58
N ASP A 97 -5.27 -19.71 -15.95
CA ASP A 97 -6.05 -18.47 -15.89
C ASP A 97 -5.31 -17.38 -15.12
N ALA A 98 -4.69 -17.70 -13.99
CA ALA A 98 -3.85 -16.77 -13.24
C ALA A 98 -2.67 -16.27 -14.07
N LEU A 99 -2.04 -17.14 -14.88
CA LEU A 99 -0.96 -16.74 -15.79
C LEU A 99 -1.46 -15.84 -16.93
N VAL A 100 -2.60 -16.17 -17.54
CA VAL A 100 -3.24 -15.33 -18.56
C VAL A 100 -3.56 -13.96 -17.98
N GLN A 101 -4.15 -13.92 -16.77
CA GLN A 101 -4.49 -12.69 -16.09
C GLN A 101 -3.24 -11.89 -15.72
N ALA A 102 -2.20 -12.53 -15.17
CA ALA A 102 -0.93 -11.88 -14.85
C ALA A 102 -0.30 -11.22 -16.08
N ARG A 103 -0.26 -11.92 -17.22
CA ARG A 103 0.22 -11.35 -18.50
C ARG A 103 -0.62 -10.15 -18.92
N ALA A 104 -1.95 -10.23 -18.81
CA ALA A 104 -2.83 -9.12 -19.12
C ALA A 104 -2.57 -7.90 -18.21
N LEU A 105 -2.35 -8.12 -16.90
CA LEU A 105 -2.03 -7.05 -15.95
C LEU A 105 -0.68 -6.39 -16.26
N VAL A 106 0.35 -7.18 -16.55
CA VAL A 106 1.67 -6.66 -16.97
C VAL A 106 1.55 -5.88 -18.27
N ALA A 107 0.85 -6.42 -19.28
CA ALA A 107 0.61 -5.74 -20.55
C ALA A 107 -0.21 -4.44 -20.39
N ALA A 108 -1.12 -4.38 -19.41
CA ALA A 108 -1.87 -3.18 -19.05
C ALA A 108 -1.03 -2.12 -18.31
N GLY A 109 0.21 -2.44 -17.91
CA GLY A 109 1.15 -1.52 -17.27
C GLY A 109 1.26 -1.68 -15.76
N ALA A 110 0.98 -2.87 -15.21
CA ALA A 110 1.32 -3.18 -13.82
C ALA A 110 2.85 -3.17 -13.63
N ASP A 111 3.31 -2.44 -12.61
CA ASP A 111 4.72 -2.40 -12.24
C ASP A 111 5.09 -3.54 -11.27
N MET A 112 4.10 -4.09 -10.56
CA MET A 112 4.24 -5.19 -9.61
C MET A 112 2.95 -6.02 -9.60
N LEU A 113 3.06 -7.33 -9.40
CA LEU A 113 1.93 -8.24 -9.22
C LEU A 113 1.79 -8.59 -7.74
N ASP A 114 0.59 -8.51 -7.17
CA ASP A 114 0.30 -8.86 -5.78
C ASP A 114 -0.63 -10.07 -5.73
N ILE A 115 -0.08 -11.21 -5.33
CA ILE A 115 -0.69 -12.53 -5.43
C ILE A 115 -1.24 -12.93 -4.07
N GLY A 116 -2.57 -13.07 -3.98
CA GLY A 116 -3.27 -13.46 -2.76
C GLY A 116 -3.98 -14.80 -2.90
N GLY A 117 -3.69 -15.74 -2.00
CA GLY A 117 -4.37 -17.04 -1.92
C GLY A 117 -5.59 -17.04 -0.98
N GLU A 118 -5.68 -16.05 -0.08
CA GLU A 118 -6.75 -15.89 0.91
C GLU A 118 -7.55 -14.60 0.61
N SER A 119 -8.88 -14.66 0.68
CA SER A 119 -9.70 -13.45 0.60
C SER A 119 -9.68 -12.72 1.94
N THR A 120 -9.19 -11.48 1.96
CA THR A 120 -9.23 -10.60 3.15
C THR A 120 -10.50 -9.74 3.21
N ARG A 121 -11.54 -10.09 2.42
CA ARG A 121 -12.83 -9.38 2.41
C ARG A 121 -13.61 -9.66 3.70
N PRO A 122 -14.44 -8.71 4.18
CA PRO A 122 -15.29 -8.96 5.34
C PRO A 122 -16.18 -10.19 5.16
N GLY A 123 -16.15 -11.11 6.13
CA GLY A 123 -16.90 -12.36 6.11
C GLY A 123 -16.22 -13.54 5.39
N ALA A 124 -15.00 -13.37 4.88
CA ALA A 124 -14.25 -14.47 4.30
C ALA A 124 -13.87 -15.52 5.35
N ILE A 125 -13.85 -16.79 4.94
CA ILE A 125 -13.43 -17.92 5.78
C ILE A 125 -11.91 -18.05 5.66
N PRO A 126 -11.18 -18.11 6.78
CA PRO A 126 -9.75 -18.35 6.77
C PRO A 126 -9.39 -19.65 6.05
N VAL A 127 -8.30 -19.61 5.29
CA VAL A 127 -7.78 -20.76 4.54
C VAL A 127 -6.55 -21.30 5.29
N PRO A 128 -6.42 -22.62 5.50
CA PRO A 128 -5.21 -23.21 6.06
C PRO A 128 -3.97 -22.85 5.24
N ALA A 129 -2.82 -22.67 5.89
CA ALA A 129 -1.59 -22.26 5.22
C ALA A 129 -1.20 -23.21 4.08
N GLU A 130 -1.39 -24.53 4.24
CA GLU A 130 -1.09 -25.53 3.20
C GLU A 130 -1.92 -25.31 1.94
N GLU A 131 -3.19 -24.94 2.10
CA GLU A 131 -4.09 -24.67 0.98
C GLU A 131 -3.75 -23.34 0.32
N GLU A 132 -3.41 -22.31 1.09
CA GLU A 132 -2.93 -21.03 0.58
C GLU A 132 -1.63 -21.19 -0.23
N ILE A 133 -0.64 -21.92 0.32
CA ILE A 133 0.61 -22.30 -0.35
C ILE A 133 0.31 -22.97 -1.69
N ALA A 134 -0.58 -23.97 -1.68
CA ALA A 134 -0.89 -24.74 -2.86
C ALA A 134 -1.74 -23.98 -3.92
N ARG A 135 -2.19 -22.76 -3.60
CA ARG A 135 -2.77 -21.80 -4.55
C ARG A 135 -1.70 -20.86 -5.10
N VAL A 136 -0.88 -20.24 -4.24
CA VAL A 136 0.02 -19.15 -4.65
C VAL A 136 1.34 -19.64 -5.24
N VAL A 137 1.96 -20.68 -4.67
CA VAL A 137 3.31 -21.12 -5.08
C VAL A 137 3.38 -21.54 -6.54
N PRO A 138 2.47 -22.39 -7.06
CA PRO A 138 2.54 -22.81 -8.46
C PRO A 138 2.36 -21.67 -9.46
N VAL A 139 1.66 -20.59 -9.07
CA VAL A 139 1.49 -19.39 -9.90
C VAL A 139 2.79 -18.58 -9.90
N ILE A 140 3.41 -18.37 -8.73
CA ILE A 140 4.68 -17.64 -8.61
C ILE A 140 5.78 -18.35 -9.40
N GLU A 141 5.95 -19.66 -9.23
CA GLU A 141 6.95 -20.46 -9.95
C GLU A 141 6.76 -20.34 -11.47
N ALA A 142 5.51 -20.49 -11.94
CA ALA A 142 5.20 -20.39 -13.36
C ALA A 142 5.49 -19.01 -13.95
N LEU A 143 5.19 -17.92 -13.21
CA LEU A 143 5.50 -16.56 -13.65
C LEU A 143 7.02 -16.36 -13.77
N ARG A 144 7.80 -16.95 -12.87
CA ARG A 144 9.27 -16.92 -12.93
C ARG A 144 9.82 -17.77 -14.07
N GLU A 145 9.28 -18.96 -14.29
CA GLU A 145 9.63 -19.83 -15.43
C GLU A 145 9.35 -19.15 -16.78
N GLU A 146 8.25 -18.39 -16.90
CA GLU A 146 7.92 -17.60 -18.10
C GLU A 146 8.79 -16.34 -18.26
N GLY A 147 9.65 -16.01 -17.30
CA GLY A 147 10.54 -14.86 -17.36
C GLY A 147 9.84 -13.52 -17.08
N ILE A 148 8.73 -13.51 -16.34
CA ILE A 148 8.10 -12.27 -15.89
C ILE A 148 9.05 -11.53 -14.94
N ALA A 149 9.58 -10.42 -15.41
CA ALA A 149 10.55 -9.59 -14.70
C ALA A 149 9.92 -8.64 -13.67
N ALA A 150 8.60 -8.43 -13.74
CA ALA A 150 7.90 -7.60 -12.75
C ALA A 150 8.08 -8.22 -11.34
N PRO A 151 8.34 -7.40 -10.31
CA PRO A 151 8.38 -7.89 -8.95
C PRO A 151 7.05 -8.52 -8.54
N ILE A 152 7.13 -9.54 -7.70
CA ILE A 152 5.99 -10.30 -7.19
C ILE A 152 5.86 -10.07 -5.69
N SER A 153 4.74 -9.53 -5.27
CA SER A 153 4.30 -9.47 -3.89
C SER A 153 3.42 -10.68 -3.57
N VAL A 154 3.56 -11.24 -2.37
CA VAL A 154 2.63 -12.21 -1.80
C VAL A 154 1.78 -11.54 -0.72
N ASP A 155 0.46 -11.53 -0.90
CA ASP A 155 -0.54 -11.02 0.05
C ASP A 155 -0.97 -12.16 0.98
N THR A 156 -0.36 -12.23 2.16
CA THR A 156 -0.64 -13.25 3.16
C THR A 156 -0.34 -12.73 4.57
N ARG A 157 -0.89 -13.41 5.57
CA ARG A 157 -0.60 -13.18 6.99
C ARG A 157 0.10 -14.37 7.66
N ASN A 158 0.29 -15.46 6.91
CA ASN A 158 0.86 -16.71 7.39
C ASN A 158 2.35 -16.77 7.02
N ALA A 159 3.23 -16.95 8.01
CA ALA A 159 4.67 -16.99 7.77
C ALA A 159 5.07 -18.20 6.93
N ALA A 160 4.38 -19.34 7.09
CA ALA A 160 4.59 -20.53 6.25
C ALA A 160 4.31 -20.25 4.77
N THR A 161 3.19 -19.59 4.45
CA THR A 161 2.85 -19.18 3.08
C THR A 161 3.87 -18.20 2.53
N ALA A 162 4.22 -17.17 3.30
CA ALA A 162 5.21 -16.17 2.90
C ALA A 162 6.57 -16.83 2.61
N ARG A 163 7.04 -17.75 3.47
CA ARG A 163 8.30 -18.47 3.29
C ARG A 163 8.32 -19.27 2.00
N ALA A 164 7.24 -20.01 1.71
CA ALA A 164 7.13 -20.81 0.50
C ALA A 164 7.07 -19.91 -0.75
N ALA A 165 6.29 -18.83 -0.72
CA ALA A 165 6.18 -17.87 -1.81
C ALA A 165 7.50 -17.13 -2.09
N ILE A 166 8.24 -16.73 -1.06
CA ILE A 166 9.57 -16.11 -1.21
C ILE A 166 10.54 -17.11 -1.84
N THR A 167 10.52 -18.37 -1.39
CA THR A 167 11.35 -19.44 -1.96
C THR A 167 11.02 -19.67 -3.45
N ALA A 168 9.75 -19.57 -3.82
CA ALA A 168 9.29 -19.63 -5.21
C ALA A 168 9.64 -18.40 -6.06
N GLY A 169 10.10 -17.31 -5.44
CA GLY A 169 10.55 -16.10 -6.12
C GLY A 169 9.69 -14.85 -5.91
N ALA A 170 8.90 -14.77 -4.84
CA ALA A 170 8.29 -13.51 -4.41
C ALA A 170 9.34 -12.54 -3.82
N ASP A 171 9.23 -11.26 -4.13
CA ASP A 171 10.17 -10.20 -3.76
C ASP A 171 9.65 -9.28 -2.63
N LEU A 172 8.36 -9.37 -2.33
CA LEU A 172 7.70 -8.57 -1.30
C LEU A 172 6.72 -9.41 -0.49
N PHE A 173 6.76 -9.27 0.83
CA PHE A 173 5.78 -9.84 1.75
C PHE A 173 4.78 -8.75 2.18
N ASN A 174 3.57 -8.82 1.63
CA ASN A 174 2.50 -7.87 1.91
C ASN A 174 1.59 -8.43 3.00
N ASP A 175 1.75 -7.96 4.23
CA ASP A 175 1.02 -8.48 5.39
C ASP A 175 0.04 -7.44 5.94
N VAL A 176 -1.25 -7.74 5.75
CA VAL A 176 -2.37 -6.92 6.24
C VAL A 176 -2.42 -6.80 7.78
N SER A 177 -1.67 -7.63 8.49
CA SER A 177 -1.50 -7.61 9.95
C SER A 177 -0.20 -6.96 10.42
N ALA A 178 0.60 -6.41 9.50
CA ALA A 178 1.90 -5.80 9.79
C ALA A 178 2.86 -6.74 10.56
N LEU A 179 2.89 -8.03 10.18
CA LEU A 179 3.73 -9.08 10.77
C LEU A 179 3.37 -9.42 12.22
N GLU A 180 2.09 -9.24 12.60
CA GLU A 180 1.60 -9.55 13.96
C GLU A 180 0.72 -10.79 14.03
N HIS A 181 0.13 -11.24 12.92
CA HIS A 181 -0.76 -12.40 12.96
C HIS A 181 -0.02 -13.69 13.29
N ASP A 182 1.08 -13.95 12.59
CA ASP A 182 1.94 -15.10 12.78
C ASP A 182 3.24 -14.67 13.50
N PRO A 183 3.58 -15.26 14.66
CA PRO A 183 4.76 -14.87 15.44
C PRO A 183 6.08 -15.09 14.69
N GLU A 184 6.13 -15.93 13.65
CA GLU A 184 7.34 -16.14 12.84
C GLU A 184 7.54 -15.06 11.76
N SER A 185 6.51 -14.28 11.42
CA SER A 185 6.54 -13.36 10.27
C SER A 185 7.64 -12.30 10.37
N LEU A 186 7.87 -11.73 11.55
CA LEU A 186 8.91 -10.72 11.75
C LEU A 186 10.32 -11.30 11.56
N ALA A 187 10.58 -12.47 12.14
CA ALA A 187 11.86 -13.15 12.03
C ALA A 187 12.12 -13.63 10.58
N LEU A 188 11.08 -14.13 9.91
CA LEU A 188 11.13 -14.50 8.49
C LEU A 188 11.52 -13.30 7.63
N ALA A 189 10.80 -12.18 7.75
CA ALA A 189 11.06 -10.98 6.96
C ALA A 189 12.48 -10.41 7.18
N ALA A 190 12.96 -10.44 8.43
CA ALA A 190 14.33 -10.04 8.75
C ALA A 190 15.37 -10.96 8.10
N GLY A 191 15.12 -12.27 8.08
CA GLY A 191 16.05 -13.29 7.58
C GLY A 191 16.10 -13.42 6.05
N THR A 192 15.00 -13.16 5.34
CA THR A 192 14.93 -13.32 3.86
C THR A 192 15.41 -12.08 3.12
N GLY A 193 15.27 -10.91 3.75
CA GLY A 193 15.67 -9.64 3.19
C GLY A 193 14.79 -9.09 2.06
N VAL A 194 13.63 -9.69 1.83
CA VAL A 194 12.59 -9.18 0.92
C VAL A 194 12.02 -7.85 1.41
N ALA A 195 11.34 -7.11 0.55
CA ALA A 195 10.57 -5.95 0.97
C ALA A 195 9.35 -6.38 1.80
N VAL A 196 8.85 -5.52 2.68
CA VAL A 196 7.64 -5.76 3.47
C VAL A 196 6.67 -4.61 3.36
N CYS A 197 5.37 -4.91 3.26
CA CYS A 197 4.31 -3.92 3.43
C CYS A 197 3.62 -4.14 4.77
N LEU A 198 3.60 -3.09 5.60
CA LEU A 198 2.96 -3.06 6.90
C LEU A 198 1.64 -2.29 6.78
N MET A 199 0.51 -2.98 6.90
CA MET A 199 -0.80 -2.34 6.86
C MET A 199 -1.42 -2.21 8.24
N HIS A 200 -2.12 -1.11 8.49
CA HIS A 200 -3.00 -1.02 9.66
C HIS A 200 -4.37 -1.67 9.38
N ALA A 201 -4.67 -2.74 10.10
CA ALA A 201 -6.01 -3.29 10.28
C ALA A 201 -6.41 -3.29 11.76
N ARG A 202 -7.70 -3.13 12.06
CA ARG A 202 -8.23 -3.24 13.43
C ARG A 202 -9.39 -4.22 13.47
N GLY A 203 -9.32 -5.17 14.39
CA GLY A 203 -10.31 -6.22 14.56
C GLY A 203 -10.16 -7.38 13.56
N ASP A 204 -10.90 -8.44 13.80
CA ASP A 204 -10.98 -9.61 12.91
C ASP A 204 -11.69 -9.22 11.60
N PRO A 205 -11.25 -9.67 10.41
CA PRO A 205 -11.94 -9.40 9.14
C PRO A 205 -13.45 -9.63 9.14
N ARG A 206 -13.94 -10.58 9.94
CA ARG A 206 -15.38 -10.89 10.07
C ARG A 206 -16.15 -9.79 10.81
N THR A 207 -15.55 -9.16 11.82
CA THR A 207 -16.24 -8.23 12.75
C THR A 207 -15.72 -6.80 12.69
N MET A 208 -14.62 -6.54 11.98
CA MET A 208 -13.93 -5.23 11.98
C MET A 208 -14.81 -4.05 11.55
N GLN A 209 -15.91 -4.30 10.84
CA GLN A 209 -16.83 -3.26 10.38
C GLN A 209 -18.01 -3.00 11.32
N GLU A 210 -18.19 -3.77 12.39
CA GLU A 210 -19.43 -3.76 13.18
C GLU A 210 -19.56 -2.53 14.08
N ALA A 211 -18.45 -1.92 14.54
CA ALA A 211 -18.43 -0.60 15.19
C ALA A 211 -16.98 -0.12 15.44
N PRO A 212 -16.19 0.19 14.40
CA PRO A 212 -14.83 0.67 14.63
C PRO A 212 -14.85 2.02 15.34
N ARG A 213 -14.14 2.13 16.48
CA ARG A 213 -14.01 3.37 17.27
C ARG A 213 -12.57 3.84 17.25
N TYR A 214 -12.37 5.10 16.90
CA TYR A 214 -11.12 5.84 17.05
C TYR A 214 -11.48 7.22 17.59
N ASP A 215 -10.68 7.75 18.49
CA ASP A 215 -10.81 9.13 18.95
C ASP A 215 -10.17 10.06 17.91
N ASP A 216 -8.99 9.69 17.41
CA ASP A 216 -8.32 10.32 16.27
C ASP A 216 -7.68 9.23 15.39
N VAL A 217 -8.42 8.79 14.37
CA VAL A 217 -7.96 7.72 13.48
C VAL A 217 -6.63 8.03 12.80
N LEU A 218 -6.33 9.30 12.47
CA LEU A 218 -5.09 9.63 11.79
C LEU A 218 -3.91 9.44 12.74
N SER A 219 -4.02 9.98 13.95
CA SER A 219 -2.98 9.87 14.97
C SER A 219 -2.79 8.44 15.46
N GLU A 220 -3.88 7.70 15.69
CA GLU A 220 -3.84 6.29 16.13
C GLU A 220 -3.22 5.37 15.07
N VAL A 221 -3.64 5.50 13.80
CA VAL A 221 -3.08 4.68 12.70
C VAL A 221 -1.61 5.02 12.46
N HIS A 222 -1.25 6.31 12.53
CA HIS A 222 0.15 6.73 12.43
C HIS A 222 0.99 6.16 13.57
N ALA A 223 0.53 6.26 14.82
CA ALA A 223 1.26 5.74 15.98
C ALA A 223 1.44 4.21 15.92
N TYR A 224 0.41 3.47 15.47
CA TYR A 224 0.51 2.04 15.24
C TYR A 224 1.58 1.71 14.19
N LEU A 225 1.50 2.32 13.01
CA LEU A 225 2.47 2.05 11.94
C LEU A 225 3.89 2.49 12.32
N ALA A 226 4.05 3.58 13.08
CA ALA A 226 5.33 3.99 13.63
C ALA A 226 5.92 2.89 14.53
N ALA A 227 5.12 2.35 15.47
CA ALA A 227 5.56 1.27 16.35
C ALA A 227 5.95 0.01 15.56
N ARG A 228 5.18 -0.36 14.52
CA ARG A 228 5.49 -1.50 13.65
C ARG A 228 6.77 -1.29 12.84
N VAL A 229 6.98 -0.09 12.29
CA VAL A 229 8.22 0.27 11.60
C VAL A 229 9.42 0.17 12.54
N GLU A 230 9.33 0.70 13.77
CA GLU A 230 10.42 0.58 14.73
C GLU A 230 10.69 -0.87 15.13
N ALA A 231 9.66 -1.70 15.29
CA ALA A 231 9.82 -3.14 15.55
C ALA A 231 10.57 -3.85 14.41
N CYS A 232 10.23 -3.53 13.16
CA CYS A 232 10.93 -4.05 11.98
C CYS A 232 12.40 -3.59 11.92
N VAL A 233 12.65 -2.30 12.19
CA VAL A 233 14.00 -1.75 12.22
C VAL A 233 14.85 -2.38 13.33
N ALA A 234 14.27 -2.57 14.52
CA ALA A 234 14.93 -3.25 15.63
C ALA A 234 15.26 -4.71 15.32
N ALA A 235 14.43 -5.38 14.50
CA ALA A 235 14.68 -6.73 14.00
C ALA A 235 15.67 -6.79 12.81
N GLY A 236 16.17 -5.64 12.32
CA GLY A 236 17.16 -5.57 11.23
C GLY A 236 16.56 -5.32 9.83
N ILE A 237 15.29 -4.98 9.71
CA ILE A 237 14.66 -4.60 8.45
C ILE A 237 14.79 -3.07 8.26
N PRO A 238 15.64 -2.58 7.33
CA PRO A 238 15.80 -1.14 7.12
C PRO A 238 14.52 -0.52 6.57
N ARG A 239 14.21 0.73 6.96
CA ARG A 239 13.07 1.51 6.44
C ARG A 239 13.01 1.55 4.90
N ALA A 240 14.16 1.49 4.25
CA ALA A 240 14.28 1.43 2.78
C ALA A 240 13.61 0.19 2.14
N ARG A 241 13.32 -0.86 2.92
CA ARG A 241 12.59 -2.07 2.47
C ARG A 241 11.14 -2.11 2.95
N ILE A 242 10.67 -1.08 3.64
CA ILE A 242 9.35 -1.06 4.26
C ILE A 242 8.42 -0.14 3.47
N LEU A 243 7.24 -0.66 3.14
CA LEU A 243 6.08 0.13 2.78
C LEU A 243 5.11 0.18 3.95
N VAL A 244 4.37 1.27 4.06
CA VAL A 244 3.27 1.44 5.00
C VAL A 244 1.96 1.65 4.24
N ASP A 245 0.90 1.00 4.70
CA ASP A 245 -0.47 1.18 4.19
C ASP A 245 -1.42 1.55 5.34
N PRO A 246 -2.12 2.70 5.28
CA PRO A 246 -3.07 3.11 6.33
C PRO A 246 -4.31 2.19 6.42
N GLY A 247 -4.46 1.24 5.50
CA GLY A 247 -5.48 0.19 5.49
C GLY A 247 -6.88 0.73 5.24
N ILE A 248 -7.07 1.45 4.14
CA ILE A 248 -8.39 1.99 3.78
C ILE A 248 -9.42 0.86 3.65
N GLY A 249 -10.51 1.00 4.40
CA GLY A 249 -11.58 0.01 4.46
C GLY A 249 -11.33 -1.18 5.40
N PHE A 250 -10.24 -1.20 6.17
CA PHE A 250 -9.97 -2.27 7.15
C PHE A 250 -10.20 -1.76 8.58
N GLY A 251 -11.36 -2.09 9.16
CA GLY A 251 -11.75 -1.68 10.50
C GLY A 251 -12.02 -0.19 10.64
N LYS A 252 -12.68 0.42 9.65
CA LYS A 252 -12.81 1.88 9.51
C LYS A 252 -14.15 2.29 8.90
N SER A 253 -14.83 3.24 9.53
CA SER A 253 -16.04 3.88 9.01
C SER A 253 -15.74 4.72 7.76
N VAL A 254 -16.78 5.19 7.05
CA VAL A 254 -16.60 6.14 5.93
C VAL A 254 -15.86 7.40 6.38
N ALA A 255 -16.24 7.99 7.51
CA ALA A 255 -15.58 9.17 8.07
C ALA A 255 -14.10 8.91 8.38
N HIS A 256 -13.77 7.73 8.93
CA HIS A 256 -12.39 7.33 9.20
C HIS A 256 -11.56 7.21 7.92
N ASN A 257 -12.11 6.57 6.88
CA ASN A 257 -11.43 6.45 5.59
C ASN A 257 -11.17 7.83 4.97
N LEU A 258 -12.13 8.74 5.01
CA LEU A 258 -11.97 10.11 4.51
C LEU A 258 -10.92 10.91 5.31
N ALA A 259 -10.88 10.76 6.64
CA ALA A 259 -9.88 11.40 7.47
C ALA A 259 -8.46 10.94 7.12
N LEU A 260 -8.25 9.64 6.90
CA LEU A 260 -6.96 9.09 6.48
C LEU A 260 -6.57 9.53 5.07
N LEU A 261 -7.51 9.53 4.11
CA LEU A 261 -7.24 10.01 2.76
C LEU A 261 -6.89 11.50 2.75
N ARG A 262 -7.55 12.33 3.56
CA ARG A 262 -7.19 13.75 3.73
C ARG A 262 -5.85 13.95 4.45
N GLY A 263 -5.49 13.01 5.31
CA GLY A 263 -4.29 13.05 6.15
C GLY A 263 -3.09 12.27 5.59
N LEU A 264 -3.19 11.67 4.40
CA LEU A 264 -2.25 10.65 3.92
C LEU A 264 -0.78 11.11 3.94
N ALA A 265 -0.53 12.38 3.67
CA ALA A 265 0.82 12.95 3.68
C ALA A 265 1.53 12.81 5.05
N ALA A 266 0.79 12.61 6.15
CA ALA A 266 1.36 12.41 7.48
C ALA A 266 2.22 11.15 7.58
N PHE A 267 1.91 10.11 6.80
CA PHE A 267 2.64 8.85 6.82
C PHE A 267 4.05 8.96 6.21
N HIS A 268 4.38 10.06 5.51
CA HIS A 268 5.76 10.33 5.10
C HIS A 268 6.69 10.55 6.29
N ASP A 269 6.15 10.98 7.43
CA ASP A 269 6.92 11.14 8.67
C ASP A 269 7.42 9.81 9.24
N LEU A 270 6.97 8.67 8.71
CA LEU A 270 7.53 7.34 9.04
C LEU A 270 8.83 7.05 8.29
N GLY A 271 9.20 7.86 7.28
CA GLY A 271 10.39 7.66 6.45
C GLY A 271 10.33 6.42 5.54
N CYS A 272 9.14 5.83 5.37
CA CYS A 272 8.88 4.65 4.53
C CYS A 272 8.13 5.06 3.25
N ALA A 273 8.10 4.17 2.24
CA ALA A 273 7.23 4.33 1.08
C ALA A 273 5.76 4.07 1.48
N ILE A 274 4.82 4.72 0.80
CA ILE A 274 3.38 4.56 1.06
C ILE A 274 2.75 3.74 -0.06
N LEU A 275 2.10 2.64 0.31
CA LEU A 275 1.17 1.89 -0.53
C LEU A 275 -0.26 2.33 -0.19
N LEU A 276 -1.08 2.57 -1.21
CA LEU A 276 -2.48 2.95 -1.03
C LEU A 276 -3.43 1.99 -1.75
N GLY A 277 -4.18 1.20 -0.99
CA GLY A 277 -5.23 0.32 -1.48
C GLY A 277 -6.64 0.89 -1.34
N VAL A 278 -7.12 1.64 -2.35
CA VAL A 278 -8.49 2.21 -2.38
C VAL A 278 -9.43 1.54 -3.37
N SER A 279 -8.91 0.67 -4.24
CA SER A 279 -9.65 0.11 -5.38
C SER A 279 -10.89 -0.67 -4.95
N ARG A 280 -12.04 -0.27 -5.51
CA ARG A 280 -13.38 -0.86 -5.37
C ARG A 280 -13.90 -0.98 -3.93
N LYS A 281 -13.30 -0.25 -2.97
CA LYS A 281 -13.67 -0.30 -1.54
C LYS A 281 -15.10 0.21 -1.29
N ARG A 282 -15.73 -0.29 -0.22
CA ARG A 282 -17.14 -0.02 0.13
C ARG A 282 -17.47 1.47 0.31
N PHE A 283 -16.54 2.29 0.82
CA PHE A 283 -16.78 3.71 1.03
C PHE A 283 -17.06 4.47 -0.29
N ILE A 284 -16.48 4.02 -1.40
CA ILE A 284 -16.74 4.57 -2.73
C ILE A 284 -18.20 4.30 -3.13
N GLY A 285 -18.68 3.07 -2.90
CA GLY A 285 -20.07 2.73 -3.18
C GLY A 285 -21.06 3.52 -2.33
N ALA A 286 -20.73 3.77 -1.06
CA ALA A 286 -21.57 4.54 -0.14
C ALA A 286 -21.67 6.03 -0.52
N LEU A 287 -20.57 6.64 -0.96
CA LEU A 287 -20.52 8.08 -1.28
C LEU A 287 -20.84 8.39 -2.74
N GLY A 288 -20.42 7.51 -3.65
CA GLY A 288 -20.56 7.66 -5.10
C GLY A 288 -21.77 6.93 -5.69
N HIS A 289 -22.66 6.40 -4.85
CA HIS A 289 -23.88 5.68 -5.27
C HIS A 289 -23.62 4.49 -6.21
N ALA A 290 -22.53 3.75 -5.97
CA ALA A 290 -22.10 2.59 -6.76
C ALA A 290 -22.19 1.29 -5.92
N PRO A 291 -23.38 0.68 -5.78
CA PRO A 291 -23.58 -0.48 -4.91
C PRO A 291 -22.75 -1.69 -5.35
N ASN A 292 -22.58 -1.92 -6.66
CA ASN A 292 -21.75 -3.02 -7.16
C ASN A 292 -20.27 -2.63 -7.15
N PRO A 293 -19.35 -3.51 -6.69
CA PRO A 293 -17.92 -3.23 -6.72
C PRO A 293 -17.35 -2.94 -8.11
N ALA A 294 -17.92 -3.54 -9.16
CA ALA A 294 -17.49 -3.32 -10.54
C ALA A 294 -17.74 -1.88 -11.02
N ASP A 295 -18.76 -1.21 -10.50
CA ASP A 295 -19.13 0.16 -10.90
C ASP A 295 -18.25 1.24 -10.22
N ARG A 296 -17.29 0.82 -9.38
CA ARG A 296 -16.50 1.73 -8.53
C ARG A 296 -15.19 2.17 -9.17
N VAL A 297 -14.92 1.82 -10.43
CA VAL A 297 -13.67 2.18 -11.10
C VAL A 297 -13.42 3.70 -11.11
N PRO A 298 -14.37 4.56 -11.51
CA PRO A 298 -14.14 6.02 -11.52
C PRO A 298 -13.83 6.58 -10.13
N GLY A 299 -14.57 6.14 -9.10
CA GLY A 299 -14.32 6.56 -7.72
C GLY A 299 -13.00 6.02 -7.15
N SER A 300 -12.55 4.84 -7.61
CA SER A 300 -11.25 4.26 -7.25
C SER A 300 -10.11 5.09 -7.82
N ILE A 301 -10.23 5.50 -9.09
CA ILE A 301 -9.26 6.38 -9.75
C ILE A 301 -9.21 7.73 -9.04
N ALA A 302 -10.35 8.35 -8.76
CA ALA A 302 -10.41 9.63 -8.06
C ALA A 302 -9.71 9.58 -6.68
N ALA A 303 -9.98 8.53 -5.90
CA ALA A 303 -9.32 8.33 -4.60
C ALA A 303 -7.81 8.04 -4.74
N GLY A 304 -7.42 7.27 -5.76
CA GLY A 304 -6.02 6.96 -6.06
C GLY A 304 -5.22 8.21 -6.44
N LEU A 305 -5.75 9.04 -7.36
CA LEU A 305 -5.14 10.32 -7.74
C LEU A 305 -5.01 11.28 -6.56
N GLN A 306 -6.01 11.32 -5.68
CA GLN A 306 -5.90 12.08 -4.43
C GLN A 306 -4.74 11.58 -3.55
N GLY A 307 -4.50 10.27 -3.52
CA GLY A 307 -3.34 9.68 -2.86
C GLY A 307 -2.01 10.12 -3.47
N LEU A 308 -1.93 10.16 -4.80
CA LEU A 308 -0.74 10.64 -5.52
C LEU A 308 -0.46 12.12 -5.26
N ARG A 309 -1.50 12.96 -5.24
CA ARG A 309 -1.40 14.38 -4.84
C ARG A 309 -0.93 14.58 -3.39
N LEU A 310 -0.96 13.53 -2.58
CA LEU A 310 -0.45 13.52 -1.21
C LEU A 310 0.87 12.76 -1.06
N GLY A 311 1.48 12.32 -2.17
CA GLY A 311 2.82 11.75 -2.21
C GLY A 311 2.88 10.22 -2.13
N ALA A 312 1.77 9.49 -2.25
CA ALA A 312 1.81 8.03 -2.26
C ALA A 312 2.67 7.48 -3.41
N GLN A 313 3.59 6.57 -3.10
CA GLN A 313 4.53 6.00 -4.08
C GLN A 313 3.89 4.89 -4.91
N MET A 314 2.91 4.18 -4.36
CA MET A 314 2.33 3.01 -5.02
C MET A 314 0.83 2.91 -4.79
N LEU A 315 0.08 2.61 -5.86
CA LEU A 315 -1.35 2.33 -5.81
C LEU A 315 -1.60 0.83 -6.00
N ARG A 316 -2.37 0.23 -5.10
CA ARG A 316 -2.82 -1.17 -5.21
C ARG A 316 -4.21 -1.23 -5.85
N VAL A 317 -4.32 -1.80 -7.06
CA VAL A 317 -5.53 -1.70 -7.89
C VAL A 317 -5.93 -3.01 -8.58
N HIS A 318 -7.24 -3.12 -8.88
CA HIS A 318 -7.79 -4.17 -9.76
C HIS A 318 -7.80 -3.71 -11.23
N ASP A 319 -8.10 -2.44 -11.47
CA ASP A 319 -8.33 -1.83 -12.78
C ASP A 319 -7.04 -1.17 -13.31
N VAL A 320 -6.10 -1.99 -13.77
CA VAL A 320 -4.73 -1.53 -14.10
C VAL A 320 -4.70 -0.57 -15.27
N ALA A 321 -5.39 -0.89 -16.38
CA ALA A 321 -5.32 -0.09 -17.60
C ALA A 321 -5.88 1.33 -17.38
N GLU A 322 -7.04 1.42 -16.73
CA GLU A 322 -7.71 2.67 -16.40
C GLU A 322 -6.89 3.48 -15.39
N THR A 323 -6.31 2.81 -14.37
CA THR A 323 -5.41 3.48 -13.42
C THR A 323 -4.16 3.98 -14.12
N ARG A 324 -3.54 3.19 -15.01
CA ARG A 324 -2.34 3.57 -15.76
C ARG A 324 -2.57 4.80 -16.62
N GLN A 325 -3.72 4.87 -17.29
CA GLN A 325 -4.14 6.04 -18.06
C GLN A 325 -4.27 7.27 -17.15
N ALA A 326 -4.96 7.15 -16.02
CA ALA A 326 -5.14 8.25 -15.09
C ALA A 326 -3.82 8.74 -14.48
N VAL A 327 -2.93 7.82 -14.10
CA VAL A 327 -1.59 8.12 -13.58
C VAL A 327 -0.74 8.84 -14.63
N ALA A 328 -0.81 8.42 -15.91
CA ALA A 328 -0.09 9.08 -16.99
C ALA A 328 -0.52 10.54 -17.13
N LEU A 329 -1.83 10.79 -17.16
CA LEU A 329 -2.38 12.14 -17.27
C LEU A 329 -2.03 12.99 -16.05
N TRP A 330 -2.16 12.43 -14.83
CA TRP A 330 -1.76 13.13 -13.61
C TRP A 330 -0.28 13.52 -13.64
N THR A 331 0.61 12.59 -14.01
CA THR A 331 2.05 12.84 -14.08
C THR A 331 2.37 13.94 -15.10
N ALA A 332 1.80 13.88 -16.31
CA ALA A 332 2.00 14.89 -17.34
C ALA A 332 1.53 16.29 -16.91
N ILE A 333 0.43 16.37 -16.14
CA ILE A 333 -0.07 17.65 -15.60
C ILE A 333 0.88 18.20 -14.52
N GLU A 334 1.37 17.36 -13.61
CA GLU A 334 2.24 17.79 -12.50
C GLU A 334 3.65 18.17 -12.97
N GLU A 335 4.21 17.44 -13.95
CA GLU A 335 5.54 17.70 -14.51
C GLU A 335 5.52 18.78 -15.59
N GLY A 336 4.34 19.10 -16.16
CA GLY A 336 4.22 20.03 -17.28
C GLY A 336 4.86 19.52 -18.58
N ASP A 337 5.11 18.22 -18.69
CA ASP A 337 5.71 17.57 -19.86
C ASP A 337 4.73 16.59 -20.51
N ALA A 338 4.44 16.81 -21.79
CA ALA A 338 3.57 15.95 -22.60
C ALA A 338 4.31 14.73 -23.19
N ARG A 339 5.62 14.57 -22.92
CA ARG A 339 6.49 13.60 -23.60
C ARG A 339 7.09 12.55 -22.64
N ARG A 340 6.26 11.66 -22.07
CA ARG A 340 6.72 10.39 -21.46
C ARG A 340 5.72 9.26 -21.64
#